data_AF-F0JJD2-F1
#
_entry.id   AF-F0JJD2-F1
#
_cell.length_a   1.000
_cell.length_b   1.000
_cell.length_c   1.000
_cell.angle_alpha   90.00
_cell.angle_beta   90.00
_cell.angle_gamma   90.00
#
_symmetry.space_group_name_H-M   'P 1'
#
loop_
_entity.id
_entity.type
_entity.pdbx_description
1 polymer ?
#
loop_
_entity_poly.entity_id
_entity_poly.type
_entity_poly.pdbx_seq_one_letter_code
_entity_poly.pdbx_strand_id
1 'polypeptide(L)'
;MSFLSRLVRPETRGSKNFERGRAAEARGDFGKAETYFAEGAAAYDAYFAGRKDEVRPSHLVMAGVCYTRSGRYEDALRVLSECVARKEIPDAFVNAGYAAAKLGRGEEAAGYWSRYPSWAGQRKVASALAEQVKAIRADGADLDGACEAVAVAVYEQDKLNARDRQFRKSGGQRTSEFRQGY
;
A
#
# COMPACT_ATOMS: atom_id res chain seq x y z
N MET A 1 -25.53 -6.27 -14.59
CA MET A 1 -24.94 -4.94 -14.29
C MET A 1 -26.04 -3.89 -14.32
N SER A 2 -26.32 -3.22 -13.19
CA SER A 2 -27.43 -2.26 -13.04
C SER A 2 -27.12 -0.92 -13.72
N PHE A 3 -28.12 -0.27 -14.33
CA PHE A 3 -28.01 1.06 -14.99
C PHE A 3 -27.35 2.13 -14.10
N LEU A 4 -27.57 2.06 -12.78
CA LEU A 4 -27.01 2.99 -11.80
C LEU A 4 -25.49 2.85 -11.61
N SER A 5 -24.88 1.70 -11.92
CA SER A 5 -23.43 1.50 -11.75
C SER A 5 -22.58 2.27 -12.77
N ARG A 6 -23.18 2.67 -13.91
CA ARG A 6 -22.54 3.50 -14.93
C ARG A 6 -22.49 4.98 -14.56
N LEU A 7 -23.31 5.43 -13.61
CA LEU A 7 -23.35 6.83 -13.14
C LEU A 7 -22.31 7.12 -12.03
N VAL A 8 -21.73 6.08 -11.42
CA VAL A 8 -20.73 6.26 -10.37
C VAL A 8 -19.38 6.57 -11.01
N ARG A 9 -18.80 7.71 -10.62
CA ARG A 9 -17.50 8.15 -11.11
C ARG A 9 -16.43 7.07 -10.88
N PRO A 10 -15.56 6.80 -11.86
CA PRO A 10 -14.58 5.71 -11.77
C PRO A 10 -13.71 5.76 -10.51
N GLU A 11 -13.30 6.95 -10.04
CA GLU A 11 -12.51 7.11 -8.82
C GLU A 11 -13.25 6.71 -7.56
N THR A 12 -14.56 6.96 -7.51
CA THR A 12 -15.38 6.54 -6.38
C THR A 12 -15.51 5.02 -6.34
N ARG A 13 -15.61 4.38 -7.52
CA ARG A 13 -15.59 2.92 -7.62
C ARG A 13 -14.23 2.37 -7.19
N GLY A 14 -13.13 2.95 -7.68
CA GLY A 14 -11.76 2.58 -7.29
C GLY A 14 -11.54 2.68 -5.78
N SER A 15 -11.90 3.80 -5.16
CA SER A 15 -11.76 4.02 -3.71
C SER A 15 -12.60 3.03 -2.90
N LYS A 16 -13.85 2.78 -3.28
CA LYS A 16 -14.73 1.84 -2.57
C LYS A 16 -14.21 0.41 -2.65
N ASN A 17 -13.70 0.00 -3.80
CA ASN A 17 -13.14 -1.34 -3.97
C ASN A 17 -11.79 -1.49 -3.25
N PHE A 18 -10.95 -0.45 -3.24
CA PHE A 18 -9.76 -0.40 -2.37
C PHE A 18 -10.13 -0.61 -0.89
N GLU A 19 -11.12 0.12 -0.37
CA GLU A 19 -11.58 -0.02 1.02
C GLU A 19 -12.12 -1.42 1.32
N ARG A 20 -12.90 -1.99 0.40
CA ARG A 20 -13.41 -3.36 0.51
C ARG A 20 -12.30 -4.39 0.50
N GLY A 21 -11.28 -4.20 -0.33
CA GLY A 21 -10.08 -5.03 -0.39
C GLY A 21 -9.33 -5.03 0.95
N ARG A 22 -8.99 -3.84 1.47
CA ARG A 22 -8.34 -3.71 2.79
C ARG A 22 -9.20 -4.30 3.93
N ALA A 23 -10.52 -4.13 3.88
CA ALA A 23 -11.41 -4.72 4.87
C ALA A 23 -11.49 -6.25 4.77
N ALA A 24 -11.37 -6.81 3.57
CA ALA A 24 -11.31 -8.26 3.37
C ALA A 24 -9.96 -8.84 3.87
N GLU A 25 -8.83 -8.19 3.58
CA GLU A 25 -7.51 -8.56 4.13
C GLU A 25 -7.52 -8.55 5.66
N ALA A 26 -8.11 -7.51 6.27
CA ALA A 26 -8.22 -7.42 7.72
C ALA A 26 -9.03 -8.55 8.36
N ARG A 27 -9.92 -9.20 7.59
CA ARG A 27 -10.69 -10.39 8.01
C ARG A 27 -10.03 -11.71 7.58
N GLY A 28 -8.90 -11.67 6.87
CA GLY A 28 -8.24 -12.85 6.29
C GLY A 28 -8.97 -13.44 5.07
N ASP A 29 -9.91 -12.72 4.48
CA ASP A 29 -10.65 -13.14 3.28
C ASP A 29 -9.88 -12.73 2.02
N PHE A 30 -8.74 -13.39 1.79
CA PHE A 30 -7.78 -13.00 0.75
C PHE A 30 -8.35 -13.17 -0.68
N GLY A 31 -9.22 -14.16 -0.91
CA GLY A 31 -9.86 -14.34 -2.22
C GLY A 31 -10.81 -13.18 -2.59
N LYS A 32 -11.59 -12.67 -1.62
CA LYS A 32 -12.37 -11.45 -1.87
C LYS A 32 -11.50 -10.22 -1.96
N ALA A 33 -10.42 -10.15 -1.18
CA ALA A 33 -9.49 -9.03 -1.25
C ALA A 33 -8.92 -8.89 -2.66
N GLU A 34 -8.41 -9.99 -3.24
CA GLU A 34 -7.91 -10.04 -4.61
C GLU A 34 -8.96 -9.57 -5.62
N THR A 35 -10.20 -10.09 -5.51
CA THR A 35 -11.31 -9.67 -6.38
C THR A 35 -11.56 -8.16 -6.29
N TYR A 36 -11.64 -7.62 -5.07
CA TYR A 36 -11.88 -6.18 -4.89
C TYR A 36 -10.71 -5.33 -5.40
N PHE A 37 -9.47 -5.75 -5.19
CA PHE A 37 -8.32 -5.01 -5.71
C PHE A 37 -8.27 -5.05 -7.24
N ALA A 38 -8.59 -6.17 -7.88
CA ALA A 38 -8.69 -6.27 -9.33
C ALA A 38 -9.78 -5.36 -9.92
N GLU A 39 -10.98 -5.35 -9.33
CA GLU A 39 -12.04 -4.42 -9.72
C GLU A 39 -11.67 -2.95 -9.45
N GLY A 40 -10.95 -2.70 -8.36
CA GLY A 40 -10.41 -1.38 -8.03
C GLY A 40 -9.40 -0.89 -9.06
N ALA A 41 -8.47 -1.76 -9.49
CA ALA A 41 -7.51 -1.49 -10.55
C ALA A 41 -8.21 -1.13 -11.85
N ALA A 42 -9.18 -1.93 -12.29
CA ALA A 42 -9.96 -1.65 -13.50
C ALA A 42 -10.73 -0.31 -13.43
N ALA A 43 -11.26 0.04 -12.25
CA ALA A 43 -11.90 1.34 -12.05
C ALA A 43 -10.90 2.51 -12.11
N TYR A 44 -9.68 2.31 -11.61
CA TYR A 44 -8.61 3.30 -11.71
C TYR A 44 -8.04 3.43 -13.13
N ASP A 45 -7.99 2.37 -13.93
CA ASP A 45 -7.67 2.48 -15.36
C ASP A 45 -8.67 3.41 -16.06
N ALA A 46 -9.96 3.17 -15.87
CA ALA A 46 -11.01 4.01 -16.44
C ALA A 46 -10.94 5.46 -15.92
N TYR A 47 -10.54 5.64 -14.66
CA TYR A 47 -10.34 6.96 -14.07
C TYR A 47 -9.18 7.72 -14.72
N PHE A 48 -8.06 7.05 -14.96
CA PHE A 48 -6.88 7.69 -15.56
C PHE A 48 -7.02 7.89 -17.06
N ALA A 49 -7.67 6.98 -17.78
CA ALA A 49 -7.97 7.13 -19.21
C ALA A 49 -8.85 8.35 -19.50
N GLY A 50 -9.76 8.69 -18.59
CA GLY A 50 -10.68 9.82 -18.75
C GLY A 50 -10.10 11.19 -18.38
N ARG A 51 -8.85 11.30 -17.91
CA ARG A 51 -8.35 12.55 -17.31
C ARG A 51 -7.19 13.21 -18.06
N LYS A 52 -7.34 14.53 -18.22
CA LYS A 52 -6.32 15.51 -18.63
C LYS A 52 -5.78 16.37 -17.47
N ASP A 53 -6.40 16.30 -16.28
CA ASP A 53 -6.09 17.13 -15.10
C ASP A 53 -5.36 16.36 -13.99
N GLU A 54 -4.79 17.12 -13.04
CA GLU A 54 -3.97 16.59 -11.94
C GLU A 54 -4.70 15.55 -11.05
N VAL A 55 -4.07 14.40 -10.87
CA VAL A 55 -4.57 13.30 -10.03
C VAL A 55 -4.21 13.57 -8.56
N ARG A 56 -5.21 13.50 -7.67
CA ARG A 56 -4.99 13.58 -6.22
C ARG A 56 -4.01 12.49 -5.76
N PRO A 57 -2.98 12.80 -4.95
CA PRO A 57 -2.03 11.79 -4.45
C PRO A 57 -2.70 10.61 -3.73
N SER A 58 -3.82 10.84 -3.03
CA SER A 58 -4.59 9.76 -2.39
C SER A 58 -5.14 8.73 -3.39
N HIS A 59 -5.54 9.16 -4.58
CA HIS A 59 -6.01 8.24 -5.62
C HIS A 59 -4.83 7.52 -6.30
N LEU A 60 -3.67 8.16 -6.43
CA LEU A 60 -2.46 7.51 -6.93
C LEU A 60 -2.03 6.36 -6.01
N VAL A 61 -1.96 6.59 -4.69
CA VAL A 61 -1.58 5.54 -3.75
C VAL A 61 -2.61 4.41 -3.68
N MET A 62 -3.91 4.72 -3.67
CA MET A 62 -4.96 3.69 -3.69
C MET A 62 -4.93 2.86 -4.97
N ALA A 63 -4.74 3.50 -6.12
CA ALA A 63 -4.58 2.80 -7.40
C ALA A 63 -3.34 1.92 -7.38
N GLY A 64 -2.21 2.45 -6.90
CA GLY A 64 -0.97 1.71 -6.76
C GLY A 64 -1.12 0.46 -5.90
N VAL A 65 -1.80 0.54 -4.76
CA VAL A 65 -2.09 -0.63 -3.92
C VAL A 65 -2.96 -1.64 -4.68
N CYS A 66 -4.03 -1.19 -5.36
CA CYS A 66 -4.87 -2.08 -6.17
C CYS A 66 -4.05 -2.79 -7.27
N TYR A 67 -3.18 -2.07 -7.96
CA TYR A 67 -2.31 -2.65 -8.99
C TYR A 67 -1.31 -3.65 -8.40
N THR A 68 -0.63 -3.30 -7.30
CA THR A 68 0.29 -4.23 -6.61
C THR A 68 -0.40 -5.51 -6.17
N ARG A 69 -1.58 -5.40 -5.56
CA ARG A 69 -2.35 -6.54 -5.05
C ARG A 69 -2.98 -7.39 -6.15
N SER A 70 -3.12 -6.86 -7.37
CA SER A 70 -3.60 -7.59 -8.55
C SER A 70 -2.48 -8.03 -9.49
N GLY A 71 -1.21 -7.90 -9.08
CA GLY A 71 -0.05 -8.35 -9.87
C GLY A 71 0.38 -7.43 -11.01
N ARG A 72 -0.21 -6.23 -11.13
CA ARG A 72 0.12 -5.25 -12.18
C ARG A 72 1.25 -4.32 -11.72
N TYR A 73 2.45 -4.86 -11.60
CA TYR A 73 3.56 -4.18 -10.93
C TYR A 73 4.09 -2.96 -11.70
N GLU A 74 4.12 -2.97 -13.03
CA GLU A 74 4.52 -1.81 -13.84
C GLU A 74 3.56 -0.64 -13.66
N ASP A 75 2.26 -0.90 -13.68
CA ASP A 75 1.23 0.12 -13.45
C ASP A 75 1.29 0.67 -12.03
N ALA A 76 1.51 -0.21 -11.05
CA ALA A 76 1.71 0.17 -9.66
C ALA A 76 2.91 1.11 -9.53
N LEU A 77 4.07 0.71 -10.04
CA LEU A 77 5.31 1.48 -9.95
C LEU A 77 5.16 2.85 -10.62
N ARG A 78 4.50 2.92 -11.78
CA ARG A 78 4.22 4.19 -12.48
C ARG A 78 3.42 5.17 -11.62
N VAL A 79 2.30 4.75 -11.04
CA VAL A 79 1.45 5.67 -10.25
C VAL A 79 2.02 5.96 -8.86
N LEU A 80 2.75 5.01 -8.26
CA LEU A 80 3.34 5.17 -6.94
C LEU A 80 4.58 6.05 -6.97
N SER A 81 5.41 5.95 -8.01
CA SER A 81 6.55 6.86 -8.22
C SER A 81 6.08 8.31 -8.39
N GLU A 82 5.02 8.53 -9.17
CA GLU A 82 4.35 9.82 -9.30
C GLU A 82 3.82 10.33 -7.95
N CYS A 83 3.22 9.45 -7.14
CA CYS A 83 2.74 9.81 -5.81
C CYS A 83 3.89 10.26 -4.89
N VAL A 84 4.98 9.47 -4.82
CA VAL A 84 6.16 9.75 -3.99
C VAL A 84 6.81 11.08 -4.38
N ALA A 85 6.82 11.43 -5.67
CA ALA A 85 7.35 12.71 -6.14
C ALA A 85 6.50 13.92 -5.68
N ARG A 86 5.19 13.74 -5.51
CA ARG A 86 4.26 14.83 -5.15
C ARG A 86 4.00 14.96 -3.65
N LYS A 87 3.95 13.83 -2.94
CA LYS A 87 3.59 13.79 -1.53
C LYS A 87 4.18 12.56 -0.85
N GLU A 88 4.76 12.78 0.32
CA GLU A 88 5.22 11.69 1.17
C GLU A 88 4.02 10.97 1.81
N ILE A 89 3.54 9.92 1.15
CA ILE A 89 2.55 8.99 1.70
C ILE A 89 3.28 7.68 2.01
N PRO A 90 3.35 7.21 3.28
CA PRO A 90 4.13 6.03 3.66
C PRO A 90 3.79 4.79 2.82
N ASP A 91 2.50 4.51 2.60
CA ASP A 91 2.01 3.41 1.77
C ASP A 91 2.58 3.48 0.33
N ALA A 92 2.84 4.67 -0.21
CA ALA A 92 3.37 4.82 -1.55
C ALA A 92 4.81 4.30 -1.66
N PHE A 93 5.67 4.57 -0.67
CA PHE A 93 7.05 4.06 -0.62
C PHE A 93 7.09 2.54 -0.47
N VAL A 94 6.26 1.99 0.43
CA VAL A 94 6.19 0.54 0.67
C VAL A 94 5.80 -0.19 -0.62
N ASN A 95 4.71 0.24 -1.25
CA ASN A 95 4.19 -0.42 -2.44
C ASN A 95 5.04 -0.15 -3.69
N ALA A 96 5.68 1.03 -3.81
CA ALA A 96 6.60 1.30 -4.92
C ALA A 96 7.81 0.36 -4.86
N GLY A 97 8.42 0.21 -3.69
CA GLY A 97 9.52 -0.72 -3.54
C GLY A 97 9.09 -2.19 -3.69
N TYR A 98 7.90 -2.55 -3.22
CA TYR A 98 7.34 -3.89 -3.45
C TYR A 98 7.16 -4.18 -4.95
N ALA A 99 6.56 -3.24 -5.69
CA ALA A 99 6.36 -3.38 -7.13
C ALA A 99 7.71 -3.45 -7.87
N ALA A 100 8.68 -2.60 -7.53
CA ALA A 100 10.02 -2.65 -8.11
C ALA A 100 10.73 -3.98 -7.84
N ALA A 101 10.64 -4.52 -6.62
CA ALA A 101 11.21 -5.82 -6.27
C ALA A 101 10.56 -6.97 -7.07
N LYS A 102 9.23 -6.97 -7.22
CA LYS A 102 8.51 -7.95 -8.07
C LYS A 102 8.86 -7.86 -9.56
N LEU A 103 9.37 -6.72 -10.01
CA LEU A 103 9.90 -6.52 -11.37
C LEU A 103 11.38 -6.88 -11.50
N GLY A 104 12.00 -7.45 -10.46
CA GLY A 104 13.44 -7.76 -10.44
C GLY A 104 14.35 -6.54 -10.25
N ARG A 105 13.79 -5.37 -9.90
CA ARG A 105 14.52 -4.10 -9.79
C ARG A 105 14.94 -3.83 -8.35
N GLY A 106 15.86 -4.66 -7.83
CA GLY A 106 16.31 -4.62 -6.44
C GLY A 106 16.79 -3.24 -5.98
N GLU A 107 17.70 -2.61 -6.72
CA GLU A 107 18.23 -1.28 -6.35
C GLU A 107 17.15 -0.19 -6.32
N GLU A 108 16.19 -0.23 -7.24
CA GLU A 108 15.05 0.69 -7.25
C GLU A 108 14.15 0.46 -6.01
N ALA A 109 13.92 -0.81 -5.66
CA ALA A 109 13.18 -1.17 -4.45
C ALA A 109 13.86 -0.65 -3.17
N ALA A 110 15.17 -0.88 -3.05
CA ALA A 110 15.98 -0.35 -1.95
C ALA A 110 15.96 1.19 -1.91
N GLY A 111 15.94 1.84 -3.07
CA GLY A 111 15.76 3.29 -3.22
C GLY A 111 14.46 3.79 -2.55
N TYR A 112 13.32 3.18 -2.87
CA TYR A 112 12.04 3.55 -2.24
C TYR A 112 12.01 3.25 -0.75
N TRP A 113 12.44 2.06 -0.36
CA TRP A 113 12.38 1.61 1.04
C TRP A 113 13.34 2.37 1.96
N SER A 114 14.51 2.80 1.46
CA SER A 114 15.45 3.63 2.23
C SER A 114 14.95 5.05 2.49
N ARG A 115 14.01 5.53 1.66
CA ARG A 115 13.35 6.84 1.80
C ARG A 115 12.02 6.77 2.56
N TYR A 116 11.68 5.61 3.13
CA TYR A 116 10.46 5.48 3.92
C TYR A 116 10.44 6.49 5.07
N PRO A 117 9.39 7.32 5.19
CA PRO A 117 9.41 8.46 6.11
C PRO A 117 9.46 8.01 7.57
N SER A 118 10.43 8.53 8.33
CA SER A 118 10.61 8.21 9.76
C SER A 118 9.42 8.61 10.63
N TRP A 119 8.71 9.67 10.24
CA TRP A 119 7.51 10.15 10.92
C TRP A 119 6.29 9.20 10.76
N ALA A 120 6.35 8.20 9.89
CA ALA A 120 5.24 7.27 9.68
C ALA A 120 4.86 6.46 10.93
N GLY A 121 5.78 6.31 11.90
CA GLY A 121 5.52 5.61 13.18
C GLY A 121 5.28 4.10 13.06
N GLN A 122 5.40 3.52 11.85
CA GLN A 122 5.16 2.10 11.60
C GLN A 122 6.42 1.27 11.84
N ARG A 123 6.74 1.03 13.12
CA ARG A 123 8.00 0.39 13.53
C ARG A 123 8.26 -0.97 12.88
N LYS A 124 7.23 -1.82 12.73
CA LYS A 124 7.40 -3.15 12.12
C LYS A 124 7.77 -3.04 10.64
N VAL A 125 7.06 -2.18 9.92
CA VAL A 125 7.34 -1.88 8.51
C VAL A 125 8.74 -1.28 8.39
N ALA A 126 9.06 -0.23 9.14
CA ALA A 126 10.37 0.43 9.08
C ALA A 126 11.55 -0.53 9.33
N SER A 127 11.43 -1.45 10.30
CA SER A 127 12.46 -2.46 10.56
C SER A 127 12.65 -3.40 9.37
N ALA A 128 11.54 -3.96 8.85
CA ALA A 128 11.59 -4.89 7.73
C ALA A 128 12.18 -4.21 6.47
N LEU A 129 11.76 -2.98 6.18
CA LEU A 129 12.31 -2.21 5.06
C LEU A 129 13.82 -1.99 5.19
N ALA A 130 14.30 -1.62 6.39
CA ALA A 130 15.72 -1.40 6.63
C ALA A 130 16.55 -2.69 6.48
N GLU A 131 16.01 -3.82 6.91
CA GLU A 131 16.63 -5.14 6.73
C GLU A 131 16.72 -5.50 5.24
N GLN A 132 15.64 -5.33 4.47
CA GLN A 132 15.64 -5.65 3.05
C GLN A 132 16.56 -4.73 2.24
N VAL A 133 16.63 -3.44 2.59
CA VAL A 133 17.58 -2.49 1.96
C VAL A 133 19.02 -2.96 2.17
N LYS A 134 19.38 -3.44 3.36
CA LYS A 134 20.71 -3.98 3.64
C LYS A 134 20.98 -5.25 2.85
N ALA A 135 20.01 -6.17 2.81
CA ALA A 135 20.14 -7.43 2.10
C ALA A 135 20.36 -7.22 0.59
N ILE A 136 19.55 -6.34 -0.03
CA ILE A 136 19.67 -6.02 -1.46
C ILE A 136 21.04 -5.44 -1.80
N ARG A 137 21.54 -4.50 -0.99
CA ARG A 137 22.82 -3.82 -1.24
C ARG A 137 24.05 -4.65 -0.91
N ALA A 138 23.89 -5.78 -0.21
CA ALA A 138 24.97 -6.71 0.08
C ALA A 138 25.26 -7.69 -1.07
N ASP A 139 24.50 -7.57 -2.18
CA ASP A 139 24.49 -8.47 -3.34
C ASP A 139 23.99 -9.90 -2.98
N GLY A 140 23.00 -10.41 -3.74
CA GLY A 140 22.39 -11.73 -3.48
C GLY A 140 21.05 -11.75 -2.73
N ALA A 141 20.26 -10.67 -2.74
CA ALA A 141 18.93 -10.69 -2.12
C ALA A 141 17.90 -11.49 -2.95
N ASP A 142 17.23 -12.42 -2.28
CA ASP A 142 15.96 -12.98 -2.73
C ASP A 142 14.88 -11.90 -2.70
N LEU A 143 14.55 -11.35 -3.86
CA LEU A 143 13.55 -10.29 -3.98
C LEU A 143 12.12 -10.77 -3.67
N ASP A 144 11.83 -12.05 -3.91
CA ASP A 144 10.53 -12.62 -3.57
C ASP A 144 10.41 -12.78 -2.05
N GLY A 145 11.47 -13.29 -1.41
CA GLY A 145 11.58 -13.33 0.05
C GLY A 145 11.51 -11.93 0.69
N ALA A 146 12.14 -10.93 0.07
CA ALA A 146 12.04 -9.54 0.51
C ALA A 146 10.60 -9.02 0.45
N CYS A 147 9.89 -9.28 -0.66
CA CYS A 147 8.48 -8.95 -0.79
C CYS A 147 7.61 -9.64 0.27
N GLU A 148 7.85 -10.92 0.55
CA GLU A 148 7.14 -11.65 1.59
C GLU A 148 7.37 -11.04 2.98
N ALA A 149 8.63 -10.76 3.34
CA ALA A 149 8.98 -10.15 4.61
C ALA A 149 8.29 -8.77 4.80
N VAL A 150 8.27 -7.95 3.75
CA VAL A 150 7.57 -6.65 3.77
C VAL A 150 6.06 -6.84 3.90
N ALA A 151 5.46 -7.79 3.19
CA ALA A 151 4.02 -8.08 3.29
C ALA A 151 3.62 -8.55 4.70
N VAL A 152 4.43 -9.41 5.32
CA VAL A 152 4.24 -9.86 6.71
C VAL A 152 4.32 -8.68 7.67
N ALA A 153 5.35 -7.83 7.53
CA ALA A 153 5.51 -6.65 8.39
C ALA A 153 4.34 -5.67 8.29
N VAL A 154 3.82 -5.44 7.07
CA VAL A 154 2.61 -4.63 6.84
C VAL A 154 1.39 -5.26 7.52
N TYR A 155 1.19 -6.56 7.36
CA TYR A 155 0.07 -7.27 7.99
C TYR A 155 0.11 -7.20 9.52
N GLU A 156 1.28 -7.43 10.12
CA GLU A 156 1.46 -7.32 11.56
C GLU A 156 1.27 -5.89 12.08
N GLN A 157 1.79 -4.90 11.36
CA GLN A 157 1.58 -3.49 11.68
C GLN A 157 0.08 -3.13 11.63
N ASP A 158 -0.65 -3.60 10.62
CA ASP A 158 -2.08 -3.37 10.50
C ASP A 158 -2.88 -4.01 11.64
N LYS A 159 -2.50 -5.20 12.10
CA LYS A 159 -3.09 -5.83 13.29
C LYS A 159 -2.85 -5.02 14.56
N LEU A 160 -1.63 -4.50 14.75
CA LEU A 160 -1.33 -3.61 15.87
C LEU A 160 -2.18 -2.34 15.81
N ASN A 161 -2.24 -1.70 14.64
CA ASN A 161 -3.06 -0.51 14.41
C ASN A 161 -4.54 -0.78 14.69
N ALA A 162 -5.07 -1.94 14.29
CA ALA A 162 -6.45 -2.33 14.54
C ALA A 162 -6.75 -2.51 16.03
N ARG A 163 -5.86 -3.20 16.76
CA ARG A 163 -5.96 -3.36 18.22
C ARG A 163 -5.95 -2.01 18.93
N ASP A 164 -5.05 -1.12 18.54
CA ASP A 164 -4.95 0.22 19.11
C ASP A 164 -6.19 1.08 18.83
N ARG A 165 -6.80 0.92 17.64
CA ARG A 165 -8.08 1.57 17.32
C ARG A 165 -9.22 1.04 18.19
N GLN A 166 -9.28 -0.27 18.41
CA GLN A 166 -10.30 -0.88 19.29
C GLN A 166 -10.15 -0.40 20.73
N PHE A 167 -8.93 -0.39 21.27
CA PHE A 167 -8.64 0.11 22.61
C PHE A 167 -9.04 1.58 22.82
N ARG A 168 -8.74 2.45 21.84
CA ARG A 168 -9.19 3.86 21.88
C ARG A 168 -10.71 3.98 21.88
N LYS A 169 -11.41 3.17 21.06
CA LYS A 169 -12.88 3.17 20.99
C LYS A 169 -13.54 2.66 22.28
N SER A 170 -12.88 1.79 23.03
CA SER A 170 -13.38 1.26 24.31
C SER A 170 -13.04 2.14 25.53
N GLY A 171 -12.54 3.37 25.32
CA GLY A 171 -12.26 4.31 26.42
C GLY A 171 -11.01 3.99 27.25
N GLY A 172 -10.11 3.14 26.76
CA GLY A 172 -8.90 2.77 27.49
C GLY A 172 -7.94 3.95 27.72
N GLN A 173 -7.52 4.17 28.97
CA GLN A 173 -6.48 5.15 29.30
C GLN A 173 -5.09 4.62 28.93
N ARG A 174 -4.25 5.44 28.29
CA ARG A 174 -2.87 5.08 27.92
C ARG A 174 -2.00 4.93 29.18
N THR A 175 -1.39 3.76 29.37
CA THR A 175 -0.15 3.67 30.15
C THR A 175 1.03 4.21 29.32
N SER A 176 2.12 4.60 29.99
CA SER A 176 3.25 5.35 29.42
C SER A 176 3.95 4.71 28.21
N GLU A 177 3.70 3.42 27.94
CA GLU A 177 4.24 2.69 26.78
C GLU A 177 3.69 3.15 25.42
N PHE A 178 2.58 3.89 25.39
CA PHE A 178 1.93 4.36 24.15
C PHE A 178 2.23 5.83 23.78
N ARG A 179 3.25 6.45 24.40
CA ARG A 179 3.54 7.90 24.22
C ARG A 179 4.43 8.27 23.03
N GLN A 180 5.01 7.34 22.28
CA GLN A 180 5.90 7.73 21.18
C GLN A 180 5.21 7.66 19.80
N GLY A 181 5.07 8.84 19.18
CA GLY A 181 4.88 9.03 17.74
C GLY A 181 3.45 9.32 17.29
N TYR A 182 3.10 10.60 17.20
CA TYR A 182 2.20 11.15 16.18
C TYR A 182 3.04 12.01 15.24
#